data_AF-A0A517LWQ1-F1
#
_entry.id   AF-A0A517LWQ1-F1
#
_cell.length_a   1.000
_cell.length_b   1.000
_cell.length_c   1.000
_cell.angle_alpha   90.00
_cell.angle_beta   90.00
_cell.angle_gamma   90.00
#
_symmetry.space_group_name_H-M   'P 1'
#
loop_
_entity.id
_entity.type
_entity.pdbx_description
1 polymer ?
#
loop_
_entity_poly.entity_id
_entity_poly.type
_entity_poly.pdbx_seq_one_letter_code
_entity_poly.pdbx_strand_id
1 'polypeptide(L)'
;MDSLICQLVRRVLRATALAGITVCLMAIDSVGQEPEAELAWDDQPVVRFRKSMFQGVILSGGYVSDAGENALSIADYKVSARLAVPLGSFQNLLVLTPSFRQYFVNAGDAIDVPDRLYETGVSLFTRYQWKPGLSILAMVSPQLRTDFETEDSSWRLSGFGVIAWEWIPEVLTVSFGAAYLGRDDLPVLPAVGLDWRPNADWRLELMFPRPRLMRRIAKNGPLSETWAYASIAPGGNTFNVRRSDGRDDELTLGDIRTMLGVEQIRDGGRGWFAELGLAFARTIEYESGDEYDFDAGMFGNAGVTF
;
A
#
# COMPACT_ATOMS: atom_id res chain seq x y z
N MET A 1 32.39 -45.80 -31.56
CA MET A 1 33.05 -45.79 -30.25
C MET A 1 32.01 -45.32 -29.22
N ASP A 2 30.82 -45.94 -29.25
CA ASP A 2 29.58 -45.35 -28.70
C ASP A 2 28.76 -46.34 -27.84
N SER A 3 29.28 -47.53 -27.59
CA SER A 3 28.53 -48.59 -26.91
C SER A 3 28.82 -48.70 -25.41
N LEU A 4 29.95 -48.17 -24.92
CA LEU A 4 30.36 -48.31 -23.51
C LEU A 4 29.83 -47.20 -22.61
N ILE A 5 29.78 -45.95 -23.11
CA ILE A 5 29.26 -44.80 -22.38
C ILE A 5 27.74 -44.94 -22.17
N CYS A 6 27.02 -45.44 -23.19
CA CYS A 6 25.57 -45.60 -23.12
C CYS A 6 25.12 -46.72 -22.15
N GLN A 7 25.95 -47.75 -21.93
CA GLN A 7 25.69 -48.79 -20.93
C GLN A 7 26.03 -48.34 -19.50
N LEU A 8 27.06 -47.50 -19.33
CA LEU A 8 27.42 -46.94 -18.03
C LEU A 8 26.33 -45.98 -17.52
N VAL A 9 25.80 -45.11 -18.40
CA VAL A 9 24.73 -44.16 -18.09
C VAL A 9 23.43 -44.89 -17.70
N ARG A 10 23.07 -46.00 -18.38
CA ARG A 10 21.90 -46.82 -18.01
C ARG A 10 22.05 -47.58 -16.68
N ARG A 11 23.27 -47.97 -16.28
CA ARG A 11 23.51 -48.61 -14.98
C ARG A 11 23.47 -47.60 -13.83
N VAL A 12 23.98 -46.39 -14.04
CA VAL A 12 23.92 -45.30 -13.04
C VAL A 12 22.48 -44.80 -12.86
N LEU A 13 21.69 -44.70 -13.94
CA LEU A 13 20.27 -44.30 -13.88
C LEU A 13 19.33 -45.36 -13.25
N ARG A 14 19.67 -46.65 -13.29
CA ARG A 14 18.89 -47.70 -12.60
C ARG A 14 19.24 -47.86 -11.11
N ALA A 15 20.47 -47.52 -10.70
CA ALA A 15 20.86 -47.57 -9.30
C ALA A 15 20.37 -46.37 -8.48
N THR A 16 20.19 -45.20 -9.10
CA THR A 16 19.65 -44.00 -8.43
C THR A 16 18.12 -43.95 -8.36
N ALA A 17 17.42 -44.64 -9.27
CA ALA A 17 15.95 -44.68 -9.27
C ALA A 17 15.33 -45.58 -8.19
N LEU A 18 16.05 -46.59 -7.66
CA LEU A 18 15.55 -47.45 -6.57
C LEU A 18 15.94 -46.99 -5.15
N ALA A 19 16.96 -46.14 -5.02
CA ALA A 19 17.33 -45.56 -3.72
C ALA A 19 16.47 -44.32 -3.37
N GLY A 20 16.07 -43.53 -4.38
CA GLY A 20 15.22 -42.34 -4.18
C GLY A 20 13.74 -42.66 -3.88
N ILE A 21 13.22 -43.78 -4.39
CA ILE A 21 11.80 -44.16 -4.21
C ILE A 21 11.56 -44.81 -2.83
N THR A 22 12.56 -45.46 -2.24
CA THR A 22 12.43 -46.05 -0.90
C THR A 22 12.49 -44.98 0.21
N VAL A 23 13.25 -43.90 0.02
CA VAL A 23 13.25 -42.76 0.96
C VAL A 23 11.95 -41.94 0.85
N CYS A 24 11.30 -41.94 -0.32
CA CYS A 24 10.04 -41.22 -0.52
C CYS A 24 8.79 -42.04 -0.09
N LEU A 25 8.86 -43.38 -0.08
CA LEU A 25 7.77 -44.23 0.44
C LEU A 25 7.84 -44.53 1.94
N MET A 26 9.00 -44.39 2.60
CA MET A 26 9.08 -44.51 4.06
C MET A 26 8.66 -43.25 4.82
N ALA A 27 8.40 -42.14 4.12
CA ALA A 27 7.84 -40.91 4.71
C ALA A 27 6.30 -40.83 4.62
N ILE A 28 5.64 -41.85 4.04
CA ILE A 28 4.17 -41.89 3.87
C ILE A 28 3.47 -42.77 4.93
N ASP A 29 4.22 -43.54 5.72
CA ASP A 29 3.70 -44.30 6.88
C ASP A 29 4.12 -43.66 8.22
N SER A 30 3.77 -42.38 8.39
CA SER A 30 3.39 -41.85 9.70
C SER A 30 2.61 -40.55 9.53
N VAL A 31 1.38 -40.64 9.03
CA VAL A 31 0.35 -39.65 9.39
C VAL A 31 -0.05 -39.94 10.84
N GLY A 32 0.91 -39.72 11.75
CA GLY A 32 0.55 -39.24 13.06
C GLY A 32 0.13 -37.79 12.84
N GLN A 33 -1.05 -37.42 13.34
CA GLN A 33 -1.30 -36.02 13.66
C GLN A 33 -0.15 -35.59 14.56
N GLU A 34 0.85 -34.92 13.99
CA GLU A 34 1.70 -34.07 14.81
C GLU A 34 0.74 -33.11 15.51
N PRO A 35 0.75 -33.04 16.85
CA PRO A 35 -0.04 -32.01 17.52
C PRO A 35 0.42 -30.70 16.90
N GLU A 36 -0.54 -29.94 16.35
CA GLU A 36 -0.32 -28.59 15.84
C GLU A 36 0.49 -27.86 16.90
N ALA A 37 1.81 -27.75 16.69
CA ALA A 37 2.73 -27.38 17.75
C ALA A 37 2.31 -25.99 18.19
N GLU A 38 1.76 -25.89 19.40
CA GLU A 38 1.24 -24.64 19.92
C GLU A 38 2.39 -23.64 19.89
N LEU A 39 2.32 -22.70 18.94
CA LEU A 39 3.35 -21.69 18.78
C LEU A 39 3.55 -21.02 20.13
N ALA A 40 4.80 -20.82 20.52
CA ALA A 40 5.13 -20.04 21.70
C ALA A 40 4.31 -18.74 21.66
N TRP A 41 3.78 -18.31 22.80
CA TRP A 41 2.83 -17.20 22.84
C TRP A 41 3.36 -15.95 22.11
N ASP A 42 4.66 -15.66 22.23
CA ASP A 42 5.34 -14.57 21.53
C ASP A 42 5.44 -14.74 20.01
N ASP A 43 5.36 -15.97 19.49
CA ASP A 43 5.47 -16.27 18.06
C ASP A 43 4.11 -16.30 17.36
N GLN A 44 3.00 -16.38 18.11
CA GLN A 44 1.66 -16.33 17.52
C GLN A 44 1.44 -15.05 16.69
N PRO A 45 0.84 -15.16 15.49
CA PRO A 45 0.58 -14.00 14.65
C PRO A 45 -0.59 -13.17 15.18
N VAL A 46 -0.48 -11.85 15.07
CA VAL A 46 -1.59 -10.94 15.40
C VAL A 46 -2.67 -11.06 14.32
N VAL A 47 -3.92 -11.30 14.74
CA VAL A 47 -5.06 -11.36 13.81
C VAL A 47 -5.40 -9.94 13.34
N ARG A 48 -5.25 -9.70 12.04
CA ARG A 48 -5.36 -8.35 11.44
C ARG A 48 -6.76 -7.99 10.94
N PHE A 49 -7.76 -8.84 11.15
CA PHE A 49 -9.12 -8.66 10.65
C PHE A 49 -10.16 -9.05 11.69
N ARG A 50 -11.38 -8.56 11.52
CA ARG A 50 -12.53 -8.95 12.34
C ARG A 50 -13.38 -9.99 11.64
N LYS A 51 -14.09 -10.80 12.42
CA LYS A 51 -15.08 -11.76 11.91
C LYS A 51 -16.39 -11.08 11.44
N SER A 52 -16.47 -9.75 11.45
CA SER A 52 -17.63 -8.95 11.04
C SER A 52 -17.40 -8.27 9.69
N MET A 53 -18.46 -7.89 8.97
CA MET A 53 -18.31 -7.08 7.75
C MET A 53 -17.65 -5.73 8.02
N PHE A 54 -18.00 -5.08 9.13
CA PHE A 54 -17.33 -3.87 9.57
C PHE A 54 -15.95 -4.20 10.12
N GLN A 55 -14.91 -3.66 9.49
CA GLN A 55 -13.50 -3.91 9.85
C GLN A 55 -12.90 -2.78 10.69
N GLY A 56 -13.48 -1.58 10.65
CA GLY A 56 -13.07 -0.47 11.52
C GLY A 56 -13.27 0.91 10.88
N VAL A 57 -13.00 1.94 11.67
CA VAL A 57 -12.91 3.34 11.24
C VAL A 57 -11.49 3.83 11.43
N ILE A 58 -11.02 4.65 10.50
CA ILE A 58 -9.68 5.22 10.50
C ILE A 58 -9.82 6.73 10.50
N LEU A 59 -9.12 7.35 11.45
CA LEU A 59 -8.93 8.78 11.52
C LEU A 59 -7.45 9.06 11.32
N SER A 60 -7.10 9.98 10.44
CA SER A 60 -5.72 10.44 10.29
C SER A 60 -5.65 11.93 10.03
N GLY A 61 -4.52 12.54 10.36
CA GLY A 61 -4.24 13.93 10.05
C GLY A 61 -2.77 14.13 9.73
N GLY A 62 -2.51 15.02 8.78
CA GLY A 62 -1.20 15.34 8.26
C GLY A 62 -0.92 16.85 8.26
N TYR A 63 0.36 17.19 8.30
CA TYR A 63 0.83 18.57 8.15
C TYR A 63 2.15 18.57 7.38
N VAL A 64 2.25 19.46 6.40
CA VAL A 64 3.49 19.81 5.69
C VAL A 64 3.77 21.29 6.00
N SER A 65 4.97 21.56 6.52
CA SER A 65 5.37 22.90 6.94
C SER A 65 5.90 23.76 5.79
N ASP A 66 5.84 25.06 5.98
CA ASP A 66 6.66 26.05 5.29
C ASP A 66 8.05 26.11 5.96
N ALA A 67 9.13 25.97 5.20
CA ALA A 67 10.48 26.08 5.77
C ALA A 67 11.42 26.99 4.96
N GLY A 68 10.89 27.72 3.99
CA GLY A 68 11.69 28.51 3.04
C GLY A 68 11.00 29.81 2.61
N GLU A 69 11.59 30.48 1.61
CA GLU A 69 11.10 31.77 1.09
C GLU A 69 9.82 31.56 0.27
N ASN A 70 9.74 30.46 -0.48
CA ASN A 70 8.53 30.01 -1.14
C ASN A 70 7.78 29.05 -0.19
N ALA A 71 6.93 29.63 0.65
CA ALA A 71 6.19 28.92 1.68
C ALA A 71 4.90 28.28 1.12
N LEU A 72 4.85 26.94 1.11
CA LEU A 72 3.62 26.16 0.98
C LEU A 72 3.44 25.33 2.23
N SER A 73 2.31 25.53 2.91
CA SER A 73 1.86 24.67 4.00
C SER A 73 0.55 23.97 3.63
N ILE A 74 0.46 22.70 4.00
CA ILE A 74 -0.73 21.88 3.75
C ILE A 74 -1.04 21.09 5.01
N ALA A 75 -2.22 21.30 5.56
CA ALA A 75 -2.77 20.44 6.61
C ALA A 75 -3.90 19.57 6.02
N ASP A 76 -4.05 18.34 6.51
CA ASP A 76 -5.17 17.51 6.09
C ASP A 76 -5.74 16.68 7.23
N TYR A 77 -7.04 16.37 7.12
CA TYR A 77 -7.72 15.41 7.99
C TYR A 77 -8.51 14.45 7.14
N LYS A 78 -8.41 13.16 7.46
CA LYS A 78 -9.11 12.09 6.77
C LYS A 78 -9.90 11.22 7.73
N VAL A 79 -11.12 10.90 7.32
CA VAL A 79 -11.97 9.89 7.93
C VAL A 79 -12.29 8.83 6.90
N SER A 80 -12.21 7.56 7.28
CA SER A 80 -12.63 6.46 6.42
C SER A 80 -13.16 5.28 7.22
N ALA A 81 -13.99 4.45 6.59
CA ALA A 81 -14.48 3.21 7.18
C ALA A 81 -14.13 2.04 6.27
N ARG A 82 -13.75 0.90 6.83
CA ARG A 82 -13.46 -0.33 6.07
C ARG A 82 -14.59 -1.35 6.25
N LEU A 83 -15.14 -1.81 5.13
CA LEU A 83 -16.17 -2.83 5.06
C LEU A 83 -15.65 -4.00 4.22
N ALA A 84 -15.56 -5.20 4.78
CA ALA A 84 -15.20 -6.41 4.06
C ALA A 84 -16.48 -7.22 3.74
N VAL A 85 -16.82 -7.31 2.46
CA VAL A 85 -17.99 -8.03 1.97
C VAL A 85 -17.52 -9.28 1.23
N PRO A 86 -17.92 -10.49 1.66
CA PRO A 86 -17.58 -11.71 0.95
C PRO A 86 -18.36 -11.81 -0.37
N LEU A 87 -17.66 -11.94 -1.50
CA LEU A 87 -18.27 -12.17 -2.80
C LEU A 87 -18.40 -13.68 -3.04
N GLY A 88 -19.39 -14.30 -2.39
CA GLY A 88 -19.68 -15.73 -2.49
C GLY A 88 -18.74 -16.66 -1.71
N SER A 89 -17.51 -16.23 -1.38
CA SER A 89 -16.60 -16.95 -0.49
C SER A 89 -15.78 -16.00 0.38
N PHE A 90 -15.26 -16.48 1.52
CA PHE A 90 -14.31 -15.74 2.35
C PHE A 90 -12.90 -15.67 1.74
N GLN A 91 -12.64 -16.40 0.66
CA GLN A 91 -11.37 -16.35 -0.07
C GLN A 91 -11.30 -15.12 -0.99
N ASN A 92 -12.44 -14.69 -1.53
CA ASN A 92 -12.56 -13.54 -2.41
C ASN A 92 -13.37 -12.44 -1.71
N LEU A 93 -12.68 -11.64 -0.90
CA LEU A 93 -13.30 -10.51 -0.22
C LEU A 93 -13.24 -9.26 -1.12
N LEU A 94 -14.35 -8.52 -1.17
CA LEU A 94 -14.40 -7.16 -1.64
C LEU A 94 -14.33 -6.23 -0.43
N VAL A 95 -13.28 -5.41 -0.38
CA VAL A 95 -13.12 -4.40 0.66
C VAL A 95 -13.58 -3.06 0.10
N LEU A 96 -14.65 -2.52 0.68
CA LEU A 96 -15.13 -1.17 0.41
C LEU A 96 -14.59 -0.22 1.46
N THR A 97 -14.03 0.90 1.02
CA THR A 97 -13.50 1.94 1.89
C THR A 97 -14.04 3.31 1.47
N PRO A 98 -15.25 3.70 1.93
CA PRO A 98 -15.67 5.09 1.85
C PRO A 98 -14.72 5.98 2.66
N SER A 99 -14.40 7.15 2.11
CA SER A 99 -13.53 8.13 2.75
C SER A 99 -13.92 9.55 2.43
N PHE A 100 -13.66 10.44 3.40
CA PHE A 100 -13.71 11.89 3.26
C PHE A 100 -12.39 12.47 3.78
N ARG A 101 -11.81 13.40 3.04
CA ARG A 101 -10.62 14.13 3.43
C ARG A 101 -10.80 15.61 3.09
N GLN A 102 -10.35 16.46 4.00
CA GLN A 102 -10.25 17.90 3.78
C GLN A 102 -8.78 18.31 3.85
N TYR A 103 -8.37 19.17 2.92
CA TYR A 103 -7.10 19.83 2.90
C TYR A 103 -7.28 21.30 3.25
N PHE A 104 -6.33 21.85 3.99
CA PHE A 104 -6.14 23.28 4.21
C PHE A 104 -4.83 23.66 3.54
N VAL A 105 -4.89 24.50 2.51
CA VAL A 105 -3.74 24.91 1.71
C VAL A 105 -3.44 26.36 2.01
N ASN A 106 -2.16 26.69 2.18
CA ASN A 106 -1.71 28.07 2.29
C ASN A 106 -0.38 28.21 1.54
N ALA A 107 -0.42 28.96 0.43
CA ALA A 107 0.70 29.23 -0.46
C ALA A 107 1.10 30.72 -0.48
N GLY A 108 0.67 31.49 0.53
CA GLY A 108 0.83 32.95 0.59
C GLY A 108 -0.13 33.73 -0.32
N ASP A 109 -0.25 35.04 -0.06
CA ASP A 109 -1.25 35.91 -0.69
C ASP A 109 -1.02 36.18 -2.19
N ALA A 110 0.15 35.81 -2.73
CA ALA A 110 0.52 36.05 -4.12
C ALA A 110 0.04 34.95 -5.08
N ILE A 111 -0.33 33.78 -4.56
CA ILE A 111 -0.73 32.61 -5.34
C ILE A 111 -2.23 32.41 -5.16
N ASP A 112 -2.97 32.46 -6.27
CA ASP A 112 -4.41 32.24 -6.29
C ASP A 112 -4.72 30.74 -6.15
N VAL A 113 -4.74 30.24 -4.91
CA VAL A 113 -5.07 28.86 -4.55
C VAL A 113 -6.21 28.84 -3.54
N PRO A 114 -7.21 27.96 -3.69
CA PRO A 114 -8.25 27.82 -2.67
C PRO A 114 -7.68 27.36 -1.33
N ASP A 115 -8.06 28.04 -0.25
CA ASP A 115 -7.66 27.69 1.12
C ASP A 115 -8.11 26.28 1.53
N ARG A 116 -9.14 25.74 0.88
CA ARG A 116 -9.78 24.47 1.23
C ARG A 116 -10.05 23.62 0.01
N LEU A 117 -9.62 22.36 0.08
CA LEU A 117 -9.91 21.36 -0.93
C LEU A 117 -10.50 20.12 -0.27
N TYR A 118 -11.32 19.39 -1.01
CA TYR A 118 -12.05 18.24 -0.51
C TYR A 118 -11.87 17.04 -1.42
N GLU A 119 -11.65 15.87 -0.82
CA GLU A 119 -11.63 14.58 -1.48
C GLU A 119 -12.65 13.67 -0.81
N THR A 120 -13.59 13.14 -1.58
CA THR A 120 -14.56 12.15 -1.08
C THR A 120 -14.79 11.06 -2.09
N GLY A 121 -15.01 9.83 -1.65
CA GLY A 121 -15.26 8.73 -2.57
C GLY A 121 -15.24 7.38 -1.90
N VAL A 122 -15.28 6.34 -2.73
CA VAL A 122 -15.30 4.95 -2.26
C VAL A 122 -14.22 4.18 -2.98
N SER A 123 -13.34 3.54 -2.22
CA SER A 123 -12.36 2.61 -2.78
C SER A 123 -12.86 1.18 -2.71
N LEU A 124 -12.76 0.45 -3.81
CA LEU A 124 -13.12 -0.95 -3.94
C LEU A 124 -11.85 -1.74 -4.19
N PHE A 125 -11.45 -2.56 -3.23
CA PHE A 125 -10.26 -3.42 -3.32
C PHE A 125 -10.65 -4.88 -3.31
N THR A 126 -10.01 -5.68 -4.15
CA THR A 126 -10.15 -7.13 -4.14
C THR A 126 -8.81 -7.81 -4.34
N ARG A 127 -8.65 -8.96 -3.69
CA ARG A 127 -7.59 -9.93 -3.97
C ARG A 127 -8.26 -11.21 -4.46
N TYR A 128 -7.97 -11.56 -5.70
CA TYR A 128 -8.42 -12.81 -6.32
C TYR A 128 -7.26 -13.78 -6.39
N GLN A 129 -7.39 -14.95 -5.76
CA GLN A 129 -6.38 -16.00 -5.85
C GLN A 129 -6.65 -16.86 -7.09
N TRP A 130 -5.84 -16.69 -8.14
CA TRP A 130 -6.01 -17.48 -9.36
C TRP A 130 -5.51 -18.90 -9.16
N LYS A 131 -4.30 -19.05 -8.60
CA LYS A 131 -3.68 -20.36 -8.30
C LYS A 131 -2.94 -20.27 -6.97
N PRO A 132 -2.58 -21.40 -6.33
CA PRO A 132 -1.63 -21.38 -5.22
C PRO A 132 -0.36 -20.60 -5.63
N GLY A 133 0.03 -19.62 -4.80
CA GLY A 133 1.16 -18.73 -5.08
C GLY A 133 0.95 -17.64 -6.14
N LEU A 134 -0.20 -17.56 -6.81
CA LEU A 134 -0.49 -16.52 -7.81
C LEU A 134 -1.80 -15.79 -7.50
N SER A 135 -1.70 -14.51 -7.16
CA SER A 135 -2.82 -13.64 -6.83
C SER A 135 -2.91 -12.44 -7.78
N ILE A 136 -4.13 -12.01 -8.07
CA ILE A 136 -4.42 -10.72 -8.71
C ILE A 136 -4.97 -9.79 -7.64
N LEU A 137 -4.37 -8.61 -7.52
CA LEU A 137 -4.82 -7.53 -6.65
C LEU A 137 -5.33 -6.41 -7.55
N ALA A 138 -6.53 -5.92 -7.28
CA ALA A 138 -7.11 -4.81 -8.01
C ALA A 138 -7.78 -3.83 -7.06
N MET A 139 -7.65 -2.56 -7.36
CA MET A 139 -8.32 -1.47 -6.67
C MET A 139 -8.90 -0.50 -7.69
N VAL A 140 -10.14 -0.08 -7.46
CA VAL A 140 -10.79 1.01 -8.22
C VAL A 140 -11.45 1.96 -7.23
N SER A 141 -11.25 3.25 -7.45
CA SER A 141 -11.64 4.30 -6.52
C SER A 141 -12.23 5.49 -7.27
N PRO A 142 -13.55 5.48 -7.54
CA PRO A 142 -14.28 6.68 -7.94
C PRO A 142 -14.30 7.69 -6.78
N GLN A 143 -13.91 8.93 -7.07
CA GLN A 143 -13.77 10.00 -6.10
C GLN A 143 -14.21 11.34 -6.70
N LEU A 144 -14.64 12.25 -5.85
CA LEU A 144 -14.81 13.67 -6.12
C LEU A 144 -13.62 14.40 -5.50
N ARG A 145 -12.99 15.29 -6.27
CA ARG A 145 -11.89 16.15 -5.80
C ARG A 145 -12.15 17.60 -6.23
N THR A 146 -12.54 18.44 -5.28
CA THR A 146 -13.10 19.78 -5.57
C THR A 146 -12.92 20.75 -4.41
N ASP A 147 -13.06 22.04 -4.69
CA ASP A 147 -13.29 23.12 -3.71
C ASP A 147 -14.78 23.33 -3.35
N PHE A 148 -15.70 22.64 -4.04
CA PHE A 148 -17.16 22.83 -4.00
C PHE A 148 -17.67 24.18 -4.56
N GLU A 149 -16.83 24.92 -5.28
CA GLU A 149 -17.23 26.17 -5.98
C GLU A 149 -17.33 25.97 -7.50
N THR A 150 -16.71 24.91 -8.02
CA THR A 150 -16.75 24.49 -9.43
C THR A 150 -18.16 24.02 -9.86
N GLU A 151 -18.60 24.39 -11.07
CA GLU A 151 -19.90 24.01 -11.67
C GLU A 151 -19.82 22.68 -12.44
N ASP A 152 -18.63 22.35 -12.94
CA ASP A 152 -18.35 21.15 -13.74
C ASP A 152 -18.12 19.87 -12.92
N SER A 153 -18.13 18.73 -13.61
CA SER A 153 -18.00 17.40 -12.99
C SER A 153 -16.61 17.16 -12.39
N SER A 154 -16.47 17.29 -11.07
CA SER A 154 -15.23 17.03 -10.32
C SER A 154 -14.92 15.54 -10.06
N TRP A 155 -15.46 14.65 -10.90
CA TRP A 155 -15.30 13.21 -10.76
C TRP A 155 -13.96 12.74 -11.30
N ARG A 156 -13.27 11.94 -10.50
CA ARG A 156 -12.00 11.31 -10.85
C ARG A 156 -12.04 9.83 -10.55
N LEU A 157 -11.34 9.06 -11.36
CA LEU A 157 -11.14 7.64 -11.16
C LEU A 157 -9.66 7.40 -10.88
N SER A 158 -9.37 6.63 -9.84
CA SER A 158 -8.02 6.11 -9.59
C SER A 158 -8.08 4.62 -9.31
N GLY A 159 -6.96 3.94 -9.42
CA GLY A 159 -6.92 2.50 -9.19
C GLY A 159 -5.57 1.88 -9.51
N PHE A 160 -5.46 0.58 -9.26
CA PHE A 160 -4.32 -0.20 -9.69
C PHE A 160 -4.72 -1.64 -9.97
N GLY A 161 -3.92 -2.32 -10.78
CA GLY A 161 -4.02 -3.74 -11.03
C GLY A 161 -2.63 -4.35 -11.00
N VAL A 162 -2.43 -5.36 -10.14
CA VAL A 162 -1.14 -6.01 -9.93
C VAL A 162 -1.32 -7.52 -9.87
N ILE A 163 -0.44 -8.23 -10.57
CA ILE A 163 -0.25 -9.67 -10.43
C ILE A 163 0.87 -9.88 -9.43
N ALA A 164 0.60 -10.64 -8.37
CA ALA A 164 1.56 -11.01 -7.34
C ALA A 164 1.84 -12.52 -7.40
N TRP A 165 3.10 -12.86 -7.63
CA TRP A 165 3.60 -14.22 -7.70
C TRP A 165 4.55 -14.50 -6.52
N GLU A 166 4.16 -15.43 -5.67
CA GLU A 166 4.98 -15.96 -4.59
C GLU A 166 6.09 -16.84 -5.19
N TRP A 167 7.25 -16.21 -5.41
CA TRP A 167 8.43 -16.89 -5.94
C TRP A 167 9.01 -17.87 -4.91
N ILE A 168 9.04 -17.46 -3.63
CA ILE A 168 9.35 -18.32 -2.50
C ILE A 168 8.17 -18.20 -1.53
N PRO A 169 7.44 -19.30 -1.25
CA PRO A 169 6.28 -19.27 -0.36
C PRO A 169 6.61 -18.56 0.95
N GLU A 170 5.74 -17.61 1.35
CA GLU A 170 5.83 -16.80 2.58
C GLU A 170 7.05 -15.87 2.74
N VAL A 171 8.08 -16.04 1.90
CA VAL A 171 9.36 -15.32 2.01
C VAL A 171 9.50 -14.25 0.94
N LEU A 172 9.17 -14.55 -0.32
CA LEU A 172 9.40 -13.64 -1.45
C LEU A 172 8.22 -13.64 -2.42
N THR A 173 7.60 -12.48 -2.58
CA THR A 173 6.57 -12.23 -3.59
C THR A 173 7.08 -11.19 -4.58
N VAL A 174 6.97 -11.50 -5.88
CA VAL A 174 7.26 -10.58 -6.97
C VAL A 174 5.95 -10.06 -7.54
N SER A 175 5.85 -8.76 -7.72
CA SER A 175 4.64 -8.08 -8.15
C SER A 175 4.88 -7.27 -9.41
N PHE A 176 3.94 -7.33 -10.35
CA PHE A 176 3.97 -6.57 -11.60
C PHE A 176 2.58 -6.06 -11.97
N GLY A 177 2.48 -4.80 -12.40
CA GLY A 177 1.22 -4.17 -12.73
C GLY A 177 1.36 -2.69 -13.04
N ALA A 178 0.25 -1.97 -12.93
CA ALA A 178 0.19 -0.53 -13.14
C ALA A 178 -0.83 0.12 -12.19
N ALA A 179 -0.62 1.39 -11.89
CA ALA A 179 -1.52 2.24 -11.13
C ALA A 179 -1.93 3.44 -12.00
N TYR A 180 -3.22 3.75 -12.03
CA TYR A 180 -3.78 4.96 -12.60
C TYR A 180 -4.13 5.92 -11.45
N LEU A 181 -3.49 7.08 -11.39
CA LEU A 181 -3.63 7.99 -10.23
C LEU A 181 -4.83 8.94 -10.35
N GLY A 182 -5.35 9.14 -11.57
CA GLY A 182 -6.34 10.18 -11.84
C GLY A 182 -5.80 11.59 -11.55
N ARG A 183 -4.51 11.79 -11.83
CA ARG A 183 -3.78 13.06 -11.78
C ARG A 183 -3.40 13.45 -13.20
N ASP A 184 -3.29 14.75 -13.44
CA ASP A 184 -2.93 15.27 -14.77
C ASP A 184 -1.42 15.13 -15.05
N ASP A 185 -0.59 15.51 -14.06
CA ASP A 185 0.87 15.44 -14.14
C ASP A 185 1.42 14.00 -14.28
N LEU A 186 0.77 13.05 -13.60
CA LEU A 186 1.26 11.68 -13.47
C LEU A 186 0.12 10.66 -13.57
N PRO A 187 -0.44 10.45 -14.78
CA PRO A 187 -1.67 9.68 -14.94
C PRO A 187 -1.47 8.19 -14.63
N VAL A 188 -0.37 7.59 -15.10
CA VAL A 188 -0.08 6.16 -14.93
C VAL A 188 1.34 5.95 -14.40
N LEU A 189 1.47 5.05 -13.42
CA LEU A 189 2.74 4.57 -12.92
C LEU A 189 2.85 3.05 -13.04
N PRO A 190 4.04 2.51 -13.36
CA PRO A 190 4.28 1.09 -13.18
C PRO A 190 4.10 0.72 -11.70
N ALA A 191 3.58 -0.47 -11.42
CA ALA A 191 3.47 -1.01 -10.07
C ALA A 191 4.26 -2.32 -10.02
N VAL A 192 5.58 -2.17 -9.93
CA VAL A 192 6.55 -3.28 -10.02
C VAL A 192 7.41 -3.30 -8.78
N GLY A 193 7.68 -4.50 -8.28
CA GLY A 193 8.58 -4.66 -7.15
C GLY A 193 8.48 -6.02 -6.49
N LEU A 194 8.99 -6.10 -5.27
CA LEU A 194 8.99 -7.32 -4.48
C LEU A 194 8.67 -7.04 -3.01
N ASP A 195 7.92 -7.96 -2.38
CA ASP A 195 7.74 -8.04 -0.92
C ASP A 195 8.61 -9.19 -0.43
N TRP A 196 9.66 -8.86 0.32
CA TRP A 196 10.62 -9.81 0.85
C TRP A 196 10.63 -9.81 2.38
N ARG A 197 10.46 -10.99 2.96
CA ARG A 197 10.42 -11.26 4.39
C ARG A 197 11.52 -12.25 4.75
N PRO A 198 12.77 -11.79 4.90
CA PRO A 198 13.90 -12.68 5.21
C PRO A 198 13.73 -13.40 6.56
N ASN A 199 13.04 -12.77 7.51
CA ASN A 199 12.67 -13.34 8.80
C ASN A 199 11.45 -12.61 9.36
N ALA A 200 10.99 -13.01 10.55
CA ALA A 200 9.81 -12.44 11.19
C ALA A 200 9.97 -10.96 11.63
N ASP A 201 11.19 -10.45 11.74
CA ASP A 201 11.47 -9.08 12.20
C ASP A 201 11.71 -8.08 11.07
N TRP A 202 11.89 -8.54 9.84
CA TRP A 202 12.24 -7.68 8.71
C TRP A 202 11.28 -7.89 7.56
N ARG A 203 10.84 -6.77 6.99
CA ARG A 203 10.01 -6.77 5.78
C ARG A 203 10.46 -5.66 4.84
N LEU A 204 10.76 -6.03 3.61
CA LEU A 204 11.22 -5.14 2.55
C LEU A 204 10.15 -5.13 1.47
N GLU A 205 9.29 -4.12 1.50
CA GLU A 205 8.28 -3.86 0.47
C GLU A 205 8.90 -2.93 -0.58
N LEU A 206 9.74 -3.46 -1.46
CA LEU A 206 10.42 -2.68 -2.50
C LEU A 206 9.51 -2.52 -3.73
N MET A 207 8.34 -1.94 -3.53
CA MET A 207 7.33 -1.74 -4.56
C MET A 207 7.31 -0.29 -5.03
N PHE A 208 7.61 -0.04 -6.30
CA PHE A 208 7.43 1.28 -6.89
C PHE A 208 5.93 1.60 -7.03
N PRO A 209 5.48 2.84 -6.73
CA PRO A 209 6.26 4.04 -6.38
C PRO A 209 6.47 4.27 -4.88
N ARG A 210 6.12 3.33 -4.00
CA ARG A 210 6.14 3.51 -2.53
C ARG A 210 6.97 2.43 -1.83
N PRO A 211 8.29 2.36 -2.05
CA PRO A 211 9.12 1.38 -1.38
C PRO A 211 9.21 1.65 0.13
N ARG A 212 9.12 0.59 0.93
CA ARG A 212 9.15 0.65 2.39
C ARG A 212 10.05 -0.43 2.98
N LEU A 213 10.93 -0.02 3.89
CA LEU A 213 11.77 -0.90 4.71
C LEU A 213 11.20 -0.92 6.13
N MET A 214 10.80 -2.09 6.63
CA MET A 214 10.17 -2.24 7.93
C MET A 214 10.97 -3.18 8.82
N ARG A 215 11.07 -2.81 10.10
CA ARG A 215 11.65 -3.63 11.15
C ARG A 215 10.68 -3.71 12.32
N ARG A 216 10.39 -4.92 12.78
CA ARG A 216 9.63 -5.16 14.00
C ARG A 216 10.46 -4.74 15.21
N ILE A 217 9.89 -3.89 16.05
CA ILE A 217 10.55 -3.34 17.24
C ILE A 217 9.93 -3.83 18.54
N ALA A 218 8.68 -4.29 18.51
CA ALA A 218 8.03 -4.93 19.65
C ALA A 218 6.97 -5.92 19.20
N LYS A 219 6.79 -6.99 19.97
CA LYS A 219 5.71 -7.95 19.80
C LYS A 219 5.20 -8.34 21.18
N ASN A 220 3.89 -8.54 21.30
CA ASN A 220 3.19 -8.90 22.53
C ASN A 220 2.24 -10.05 22.20
N GLY A 221 2.81 -11.23 21.96
CA GLY A 221 2.14 -12.39 21.41
C GLY A 221 1.11 -12.07 20.31
N PRO A 222 -0.12 -12.61 20.40
CA PRO A 222 -1.18 -12.36 19.42
C PRO A 222 -1.89 -11.00 19.61
N LEU A 223 -1.58 -10.23 20.66
CA LEU A 223 -2.31 -9.01 21.02
C LEU A 223 -1.86 -7.79 20.20
N SER A 224 -0.55 -7.64 19.98
CA SER A 224 -0.03 -6.50 19.24
C SER A 224 1.37 -6.71 18.68
N GLU A 225 1.64 -6.04 17.56
CA GLU A 225 2.93 -6.02 16.88
C GLU A 225 3.24 -4.57 16.47
N THR A 226 4.44 -4.09 16.80
CA THR A 226 4.89 -2.73 16.49
C THR A 226 6.06 -2.78 15.51
N TRP A 227 5.96 -2.01 14.44
CA TRP A 227 6.94 -1.90 13.37
C TRP A 227 7.43 -0.47 13.25
N ALA A 228 8.76 -0.30 13.17
CA ALA A 228 9.36 0.93 12.67
C ALA A 228 9.59 0.77 11.16
N TYR A 229 9.48 1.84 10.39
CA TYR A 229 9.72 1.80 8.96
C TYR A 229 10.31 3.10 8.40
N ALA A 230 10.97 2.96 7.26
CA ALA A 230 11.41 4.05 6.41
C ALA A 230 10.77 3.89 5.02
N SER A 231 10.37 4.99 4.40
CA SER A 231 9.67 4.99 3.11
C SER A 231 10.01 6.22 2.29
N ILE A 232 9.86 6.12 0.97
CA ILE A 232 9.79 7.25 0.05
C ILE A 232 8.57 7.06 -0.84
N ALA A 233 7.81 8.13 -1.08
CA ALA A 233 6.58 8.06 -1.86
C ALA A 233 6.26 9.40 -2.53
N PRO A 234 5.66 9.39 -3.74
CA PRO A 234 5.00 10.58 -4.26
C PRO A 234 3.77 10.90 -3.42
N GLY A 235 3.63 12.16 -3.04
CA GLY A 235 2.41 12.75 -2.50
C GLY A 235 1.79 13.69 -3.52
N GLY A 236 0.75 14.41 -3.08
CA GLY A 236 0.00 15.31 -3.95
C GLY A 236 -1.17 14.64 -4.68
N ASN A 237 -2.03 15.50 -5.23
CA ASN A 237 -3.27 15.12 -5.89
C ASN A 237 -3.79 16.28 -6.76
N THR A 238 -4.72 15.98 -7.65
CA THR A 238 -5.30 16.97 -8.56
C THR A 238 -6.79 17.21 -8.26
N PHE A 239 -7.21 18.47 -8.32
CA PHE A 239 -8.52 18.97 -7.90
C PHE A 239 -9.10 19.91 -8.95
N ASN A 240 -10.42 19.89 -9.11
CA ASN A 240 -11.09 20.92 -9.91
C ASN A 240 -11.41 22.10 -8.98
N VAL A 241 -11.04 23.31 -9.38
CA VAL A 241 -11.14 24.50 -8.56
C VAL A 241 -11.66 25.70 -9.36
N ARG A 242 -12.28 26.64 -8.67
CA ARG A 242 -12.70 27.96 -9.16
C ARG A 242 -11.60 28.97 -8.83
N ARG A 243 -11.00 29.59 -9.84
CA ARG A 243 -10.02 30.67 -9.67
C ARG A 243 -10.69 31.96 -9.20
N SER A 244 -9.91 32.87 -8.62
CA SER A 244 -10.40 34.18 -8.15
C SER A 244 -11.04 35.05 -9.24
N ASP A 245 -10.71 34.80 -10.51
CA ASP A 245 -11.29 35.46 -11.68
C ASP A 245 -12.63 34.83 -12.17
N GLY A 246 -13.10 33.78 -11.48
CA GLY A 246 -14.34 33.09 -11.74
C GLY A 246 -14.27 31.96 -12.78
N ARG A 247 -13.08 31.65 -13.32
CA ARG A 247 -12.89 30.51 -14.24
C ARG A 247 -12.70 29.20 -13.48
N ASP A 248 -13.20 28.11 -14.06
CA ASP A 248 -12.84 26.75 -13.64
C ASP A 248 -11.45 26.38 -14.15
N ASP A 249 -10.69 25.68 -13.32
CA ASP A 249 -9.34 25.22 -13.60
C ASP A 249 -9.04 23.90 -12.86
N GLU A 250 -7.97 23.23 -13.26
CA GLU A 250 -7.48 22.00 -12.63
C GLU A 250 -6.18 22.28 -11.88
N LEU A 251 -6.23 22.16 -10.56
CA LEU A 251 -5.13 22.38 -9.62
C LEU A 251 -4.47 21.05 -9.26
N THR A 252 -3.21 20.86 -9.66
CA THR A 252 -2.36 19.76 -9.23
C THR A 252 -1.41 20.21 -8.11
N LEU A 253 -1.52 19.55 -6.96
CA LEU A 253 -0.52 19.62 -5.89
C LEU A 253 0.44 18.44 -6.06
N GLY A 254 1.75 18.68 -6.10
CA GLY A 254 2.77 17.65 -6.26
C GLY A 254 3.83 17.70 -5.16
N ASP A 255 4.29 16.54 -4.67
CA ASP A 255 5.50 16.46 -3.85
C ASP A 255 6.09 15.03 -3.83
N ILE A 256 7.34 14.92 -3.38
CA ILE A 256 7.98 13.65 -3.01
C ILE A 256 8.30 13.70 -1.52
N ARG A 257 7.93 12.64 -0.80
CA ARG A 257 8.08 12.55 0.66
C ARG A 257 8.99 11.42 1.05
N THR A 258 9.98 11.69 1.89
CA THR A 258 10.68 10.67 2.69
C THR A 258 10.06 10.60 4.06
N MET A 259 9.92 9.40 4.62
CA MET A 259 9.18 9.17 5.86
C MET A 259 9.92 8.19 6.75
N LEU A 260 9.99 8.49 8.04
CA LEU A 260 10.28 7.57 9.12
C LEU A 260 9.03 7.45 9.97
N GLY A 261 8.56 6.22 10.19
CA GLY A 261 7.31 5.99 10.90
C GLY A 261 7.38 4.82 11.86
N VAL A 262 6.42 4.81 12.78
CA VAL A 262 6.12 3.69 13.66
C VAL A 262 4.65 3.36 13.51
N GLU A 263 4.33 2.10 13.29
CA GLU A 263 2.97 1.57 13.29
C GLU A 263 2.84 0.49 14.36
N GLN A 264 1.71 0.49 15.08
CA GLN A 264 1.31 -0.60 15.93
C GLN A 264 0.02 -1.20 15.40
N ILE A 265 0.06 -2.51 15.16
CA ILE A 265 -1.09 -3.33 14.78
C ILE A 265 -1.51 -4.08 16.03
N ARG A 266 -2.81 -4.06 16.33
CA ARG A 266 -3.43 -4.82 17.42
C ARG A 266 -4.44 -5.81 16.86
N ASP A 267 -4.81 -6.76 17.70
CA ASP A 267 -5.85 -7.73 17.39
C ASP A 267 -7.13 -7.07 16.82
N GLY A 268 -7.75 -7.73 15.85
CA GLY A 268 -8.94 -7.25 15.14
C GLY A 268 -8.68 -6.07 14.20
N GLY A 269 -7.43 -5.88 13.75
CA GLY A 269 -7.06 -4.85 12.77
C GLY A 269 -7.04 -3.42 13.31
N ARG A 270 -7.07 -3.26 14.63
CA ARG A 270 -6.93 -1.95 15.31
C ARG A 270 -5.48 -1.51 15.30
N GLY A 271 -5.23 -0.24 15.58
CA GLY A 271 -3.87 0.24 15.66
C GLY A 271 -3.72 1.73 15.62
N TRP A 272 -2.47 2.16 15.54
CA TRP A 272 -2.11 3.54 15.29
C TRP A 272 -0.83 3.59 14.49
N PHE A 273 -0.58 4.73 13.83
CA PHE A 273 0.70 5.02 13.21
C PHE A 273 1.06 6.49 13.43
N ALA A 274 2.35 6.78 13.39
CA ALA A 274 2.90 8.12 13.34
C ALA A 274 4.09 8.13 12.37
N GLU A 275 4.19 9.18 11.57
CA GLU A 275 5.18 9.39 10.53
C GLU A 275 5.75 10.81 10.65
N LEU A 276 7.06 10.94 10.44
CA LEU A 276 7.77 12.22 10.33
C LEU A 276 8.73 12.15 9.14
N GLY A 277 8.97 13.27 8.47
CA GLY A 277 9.73 13.25 7.24
C GLY A 277 10.01 14.60 6.60
N LEU A 278 10.48 14.55 5.37
CA LEU A 278 10.72 15.72 4.52
C LEU A 278 9.93 15.58 3.23
N ALA A 279 9.22 16.65 2.86
CA ALA A 279 8.57 16.82 1.57
C ALA A 279 9.43 17.77 0.71
N PHE A 280 9.77 17.36 -0.51
CA PHE A 280 10.59 18.12 -1.44
C PHE A 280 10.05 17.96 -2.87
N ALA A 281 10.62 18.69 -3.83
CA ALA A 281 10.06 18.80 -5.18
C ALA A 281 8.57 19.15 -5.12
N ARG A 282 8.25 20.16 -4.30
CA ARG A 282 6.88 20.55 -4.00
C ARG A 282 6.43 21.54 -5.05
N THR A 283 5.30 21.26 -5.69
CA THR A 283 4.78 22.05 -6.80
C THR A 283 3.29 22.32 -6.65
N ILE A 284 2.88 23.48 -7.17
CA ILE A 284 1.49 23.80 -7.53
C ILE A 284 1.48 24.03 -9.03
N GLU A 285 0.66 23.28 -9.75
CA GLU A 285 0.49 23.39 -11.19
C GLU A 285 -0.99 23.55 -11.52
N TYR A 286 -1.30 24.48 -12.42
CA TYR A 286 -2.63 24.67 -12.98
C TYR A 286 -2.65 24.25 -14.45
N GLU A 287 -3.75 23.64 -14.90
CA GLU A 287 -3.94 23.29 -16.32
C GLU A 287 -3.86 24.53 -17.23
N SER A 288 -4.25 25.71 -16.73
CA SER A 288 -4.10 26.98 -17.43
C SER A 288 -2.64 27.42 -17.69
N GLY A 289 -1.65 26.78 -17.03
CA GLY A 289 -0.22 26.95 -17.28
C GLY A 289 0.56 27.67 -16.17
N ASP A 290 -0.08 28.06 -15.07
CA ASP A 290 0.62 28.60 -13.90
C ASP A 290 1.32 27.46 -13.13
N GLU A 291 2.63 27.55 -12.94
CA GLU A 291 3.42 26.59 -12.16
C GLU A 291 4.27 27.31 -11.12
N TYR A 292 4.25 26.79 -9.89
CA TYR A 292 4.98 27.34 -8.75
C TYR A 292 5.78 26.25 -8.02
N ASP A 293 7.08 26.47 -7.89
CA ASP A 293 7.99 25.64 -7.11
C ASP A 293 8.15 26.15 -5.67
N PHE A 294 8.15 25.21 -4.73
CA PHE A 294 8.34 25.50 -3.31
C PHE A 294 9.55 24.78 -2.74
N ASP A 295 10.13 25.38 -1.70
CA ASP A 295 11.29 24.83 -0.98
C ASP A 295 10.98 23.47 -0.36
N ALA A 296 11.94 22.77 0.25
CA ALA A 296 11.60 21.59 1.04
C ALA A 296 10.84 22.00 2.33
N GLY A 297 9.99 21.10 2.84
CA GLY A 297 9.24 21.29 4.09
C GLY A 297 9.32 20.05 4.98
N MET A 298 9.10 20.22 6.28
CA MET A 298 8.93 19.09 7.19
C MET A 298 7.53 18.53 7.04
N PHE A 299 7.39 17.22 7.14
CA PHE A 299 6.12 16.50 7.07
C PHE A 299 5.89 15.72 8.36
N GLY A 300 4.66 15.73 8.85
CA GLY A 300 4.19 14.85 9.91
C GLY A 300 2.81 14.30 9.60
N ASN A 301 2.55 13.05 9.97
CA ASN A 301 1.26 12.41 9.79
C ASN A 301 1.01 11.39 10.90
N ALA A 302 -0.22 11.29 11.36
CA ALA A 302 -0.58 10.31 12.37
C ALA A 302 -2.02 9.83 12.15
N GLY A 303 -2.31 8.62 12.61
CA GLY A 303 -3.65 8.09 12.54
C GLY A 303 -3.92 6.94 13.50
N VAL A 304 -5.21 6.68 13.72
CA VAL A 304 -5.72 5.64 14.60
C VAL A 304 -6.79 4.84 13.85
N THR A 305 -6.75 3.52 14.03
CA THR A 305 -7.76 2.57 13.54
C THR A 305 -8.51 1.94 14.70
N PHE A 306 -9.84 2.09 14.71
CA PHE A 306 -10.75 1.67 15.78
C PHE A 306 -11.49 0.36 15.50
#